data_AF-A0A1Q6R2L0-F1
#
_entry.id   AF-A0A1Q6R2L0-F1
#
_cell.length_a   1.000
_cell.length_b   1.000
_cell.length_c   1.000
_cell.angle_alpha   90.00
_cell.angle_beta   90.00
_cell.angle_gamma   90.00
#
_symmetry.space_group_name_H-M   'P 1'
#
loop_
_entity.id
_entity.type
_entity.pdbx_description
1 polymer ?
#
loop_
_entity_poly.entity_id
_entity_poly.type
_entity_poly.pdbx_seq_one_letter_code
_entity_poly.pdbx_strand_id
1 'polypeptide(L)'
;MIEQSLDAALNSIINVTSGCVITLLITMYRQKKKQNDALKAGLQALLRDRIIQAYNHYVQDKGWIPIYAKESIDACYKSYEALGDNGVIDSLMEQLNELPNYDLKVHDEKCKECKCHA
;
A
#
# COMPACT_ATOMS: atom_id res chain seq x y z
N MET A 1 33.73 23.91 -47.68
CA MET A 1 34.28 24.27 -46.35
C MET A 1 33.22 24.86 -45.43
N ILE A 2 32.46 25.88 -45.85
CA ILE A 2 31.44 26.54 -45.01
C ILE A 2 30.29 25.58 -44.61
N GLU A 3 29.72 24.83 -45.57
CA GLU A 3 28.67 23.82 -45.33
C GLU A 3 29.10 22.77 -44.28
N GLN A 4 30.30 22.20 -44.43
CA GLN A 4 30.81 21.17 -43.53
C GLN A 4 31.04 21.68 -42.10
N SER A 5 31.42 22.95 -41.93
CA SER A 5 31.53 23.57 -40.61
C SER A 5 30.16 23.87 -39.98
N LEU A 6 29.14 24.14 -40.79
CA LEU A 6 27.78 24.41 -40.32
C LEU A 6 27.10 23.12 -39.80
N ASP A 7 27.24 22.01 -40.51
CA ASP A 7 26.71 20.70 -40.08
C ASP A 7 27.33 20.22 -38.77
N ALA A 8 28.64 20.42 -38.60
CA ALA A 8 29.33 20.08 -37.36
C ALA A 8 28.83 20.90 -36.17
N ALA A 9 28.61 22.21 -36.38
CA ALA A 9 28.02 23.08 -35.38
C ALA A 9 26.58 22.64 -35.02
N LEU A 10 25.75 22.34 -36.02
CA LEU A 10 24.37 21.89 -35.83
C LEU A 10 24.29 20.59 -35.01
N ASN A 11 25.11 19.60 -35.36
CA ASN A 11 25.16 18.32 -34.64
C ASN A 11 25.64 18.48 -33.20
N SER A 12 26.62 19.37 -32.96
CA SER A 12 27.08 19.65 -31.60
C SER A 12 25.97 20.27 -30.74
N ILE A 13 25.18 21.18 -31.31
CA ILE A 13 24.05 21.82 -30.63
C ILE A 13 22.97 20.79 -30.31
N ILE A 14 22.64 19.90 -31.26
CA ILE A 14 21.67 18.82 -31.04
C ILE A 14 22.12 17.89 -29.91
N ASN A 15 23.40 17.50 -29.87
CA ASN A 15 23.92 16.61 -28.82
C ASN A 15 23.91 17.27 -27.43
N VAL A 16 24.28 18.55 -27.34
CA VAL A 16 24.25 19.29 -26.06
C VAL A 16 22.82 19.49 -25.57
N THR A 17 21.93 19.94 -26.46
CA THR A 17 20.52 20.18 -26.10
C THR A 17 19.79 18.89 -25.73
N SER A 18 19.97 17.81 -26.50
CA SER A 18 19.40 16.49 -26.17
C SER A 18 19.96 15.95 -24.86
N GLY A 19 21.27 16.06 -24.62
CA GLY A 19 21.88 15.66 -23.35
C GLY A 19 21.31 16.41 -22.14
N CYS A 20 21.13 17.73 -22.27
CA CYS A 20 20.50 18.55 -21.25
C CYS A 20 19.05 18.13 -20.98
N VAL A 21 18.24 17.95 -22.03
CA VAL A 21 16.83 17.54 -21.89
C VAL A 21 16.71 16.17 -21.23
N ILE A 22 17.48 15.18 -21.71
CA ILE A 22 17.50 13.83 -21.14
C ILE A 22 17.90 13.88 -19.65
N THR A 23 18.93 14.65 -19.31
CA THR A 23 19.40 14.78 -17.92
C THR A 23 18.33 15.40 -17.02
N LEU A 24 17.63 16.44 -17.49
CA LEU A 24 16.53 17.06 -16.76
C LEU A 24 15.38 16.07 -16.54
N LEU A 25 14.98 15.35 -17.58
CA LEU A 25 13.91 14.34 -17.50
C LEU A 25 14.26 13.22 -16.52
N ILE A 26 15.48 12.68 -16.58
CA ILE A 26 15.96 11.64 -15.65
C ILE A 26 15.96 12.18 -14.22
N THR A 27 16.43 13.41 -14.00
CA THR A 27 16.50 14.00 -12.66
C THR A 27 15.10 14.21 -12.08
N MET A 28 14.16 14.74 -12.87
CA MET A 28 12.76 14.89 -12.47
C MET A 28 12.10 13.54 -12.18
N TYR A 29 12.33 12.53 -13.04
CA TYR A 29 11.82 11.18 -12.83
C TYR A 29 12.35 10.57 -11.53
N ARG A 30 13.66 10.68 -11.26
CA ARG A 30 14.27 10.16 -10.02
C ARG A 30 13.73 10.84 -8.78
N GLN A 31 13.50 12.15 -8.81
CA GLN A 31 12.89 12.88 -7.70
C GLN A 31 11.44 12.44 -7.45
N LYS A 32 10.63 12.32 -8.50
CA LYS A 32 9.25 11.82 -8.41
C LYS A 32 9.19 10.37 -7.93
N LYS A 33 10.09 9.52 -8.43
CA LYS A 33 10.23 8.13 -7.98
C LYS A 33 10.56 8.08 -6.49
N LYS A 34 11.52 8.86 -6.00
CA LYS A 34 11.86 8.92 -4.57
C LYS A 34 10.68 9.36 -3.71
N GLN A 35 9.91 10.36 -4.15
CA GLN A 35 8.71 10.81 -3.45
C GLN A 35 7.62 9.73 -3.42
N ASN A 36 7.37 9.06 -4.55
CA ASN A 36 6.42 7.96 -4.64
C ASN A 36 6.84 6.74 -3.81
N ASP A 37 8.14 6.39 -3.83
CA ASP A 37 8.69 5.29 -3.02
C ASP A 37 8.48 5.57 -1.52
N ALA A 38 8.69 6.83 -1.07
CA ALA A 38 8.43 7.23 0.31
C ALA A 38 6.93 7.22 0.66
N LEU A 39 6.06 7.69 -0.25
CA LEU A 39 4.61 7.65 -0.06
C LEU A 39 4.10 6.21 0.05
N LYS A 40 4.58 5.33 -0.84
CA LYS A 40 4.27 3.90 -0.88
C LYS A 40 4.66 3.23 0.45
N ALA A 41 5.87 3.47 0.95
CA ALA A 41 6.32 2.96 2.24
C ALA A 41 5.47 3.48 3.41
N GLY A 42 5.09 4.76 3.41
CA GLY A 42 4.24 5.35 4.44
C GLY A 42 2.82 4.77 4.44
N LEU A 43 2.20 4.63 3.26
CA LEU A 43 0.88 4.00 3.12
C LEU A 43 0.91 2.54 3.55
N GLN A 44 1.97 1.82 3.16
CA GLN A 44 2.16 0.43 3.57
C GLN A 44 2.25 0.32 5.10
N ALA A 45 3.04 1.18 5.76
CA ALA A 45 3.15 1.21 7.22
C ALA A 45 1.79 1.52 7.90
N LEU A 46 1.02 2.45 7.35
CA LEU A 46 -0.30 2.82 7.88
C LEU A 46 -1.33 1.68 7.75
N LEU A 47 -1.38 1.03 6.57
CA LEU A 47 -2.26 -0.11 6.33
C LEU A 47 -1.87 -1.29 7.22
N ARG A 48 -0.57 -1.55 7.36
CA ARG A 48 -0.04 -2.57 8.25
C ARG A 48 -0.50 -2.37 9.68
N ASP A 49 -0.33 -1.15 10.20
CA ASP A 49 -0.74 -0.78 11.55
C ASP A 49 -2.26 -0.97 11.75
N ARG A 50 -3.07 -0.53 10.78
CA ARG A 50 -4.52 -0.73 10.82
C ARG A 50 -4.92 -2.21 10.87
N ILE A 51 -4.26 -3.08 10.11
CA ILE A 51 -4.55 -4.52 10.13
C ILE A 51 -4.14 -5.13 11.48
N ILE A 52 -2.99 -4.75 12.03
CA ILE A 52 -2.53 -5.21 13.35
C ILE A 52 -3.51 -4.77 14.45
N GLN A 53 -3.99 -3.53 14.42
CA GLN A 53 -4.99 -3.06 15.38
C GLN A 53 -6.29 -3.87 15.28
N ALA A 54 -6.76 -4.14 14.06
CA ALA A 54 -7.95 -4.96 13.86
C ALA A 54 -7.74 -6.40 14.32
N TYR A 55 -6.57 -6.98 14.06
CA TYR A 55 -6.19 -8.30 14.57
C TYR A 55 -6.25 -8.34 16.09
N ASN A 56 -5.60 -7.40 16.79
CA ASN A 56 -5.63 -7.36 18.25
C ASN A 56 -7.07 -7.29 18.77
N HIS A 57 -7.88 -6.40 18.20
CA HIS A 57 -9.27 -6.19 18.62
C HIS A 57 -10.18 -7.40 18.38
N TYR A 58 -10.06 -8.08 17.23
CA TYR A 58 -10.99 -9.17 16.88
C TYR A 58 -10.47 -10.56 17.28
N VAL A 59 -9.17 -10.81 17.18
CA VAL A 59 -8.57 -12.11 17.52
C VAL A 59 -8.25 -12.20 19.00
N GLN A 60 -7.57 -11.19 19.58
CA GLN A 60 -7.14 -11.27 20.98
C GLN A 60 -8.27 -10.92 21.96
N ASP A 61 -9.04 -9.86 21.68
CA ASP A 61 -10.02 -9.36 22.65
C ASP A 61 -11.41 -10.01 22.50
N LYS A 62 -11.86 -10.28 21.27
CA LYS A 62 -13.24 -10.72 21.00
C LYS A 62 -13.40 -12.21 20.66
N GLY A 63 -12.48 -12.78 19.89
CA GLY A 63 -12.61 -14.13 19.34
C GLY A 63 -13.69 -14.28 18.26
N TRP A 64 -14.16 -13.19 17.66
CA TRP A 64 -15.10 -13.18 16.54
C TRP A 64 -15.01 -11.91 15.72
N ILE A 65 -15.50 -11.94 14.47
CA ILE A 65 -15.44 -10.80 13.56
C ILE A 65 -16.76 -10.57 12.82
N PRO A 66 -17.31 -9.33 12.81
CA PRO A 66 -18.47 -9.03 11.99
C PRO A 66 -18.11 -8.98 10.50
N ILE A 67 -19.07 -9.34 9.64
CA ILE A 67 -18.86 -9.43 8.18
C ILE A 67 -18.29 -8.13 7.59
N TYR A 68 -18.85 -6.97 7.97
CA TYR A 68 -18.35 -5.69 7.45
C TYR A 68 -16.88 -5.42 7.83
N ALA A 69 -16.45 -5.87 9.02
CA ALA A 69 -15.10 -5.62 9.48
C ALA A 69 -14.14 -6.52 8.72
N LYS A 70 -14.53 -7.78 8.48
CA LYS A 70 -13.77 -8.71 7.66
C LYS A 70 -13.57 -8.19 6.24
N GLU A 71 -14.63 -7.70 5.59
CA GLU A 71 -14.54 -7.07 4.26
C GLU A 71 -13.65 -5.83 4.26
N SER A 72 -13.76 -4.98 5.29
CA SER A 72 -12.93 -3.78 5.38
C SER A 72 -11.44 -4.12 5.57
N ILE A 73 -11.12 -5.14 6.38
CA ILE A 73 -9.75 -5.57 6.63
C ILE A 73 -9.17 -6.25 5.39
N ASP A 74 -9.95 -7.09 4.71
CA ASP A 74 -9.56 -7.73 3.44
C ASP A 74 -9.24 -6.70 2.35
N ALA A 75 -10.04 -5.64 2.23
CA ALA A 75 -9.75 -4.52 1.33
C ALA A 75 -8.45 -3.78 1.70
N CYS A 76 -8.18 -3.61 3.00
CA CYS A 76 -6.91 -3.04 3.48
C CYS A 76 -5.72 -3.95 3.15
N TYR A 77 -5.86 -5.26 3.36
CA TYR A 77 -4.84 -6.26 3.08
C TYR A 77 -4.48 -6.30 1.59
N LYS A 78 -5.48 -6.36 0.70
CA LYS A 78 -5.26 -6.29 -0.76
C LYS A 78 -4.51 -5.03 -1.19
N SER A 79 -4.87 -3.90 -0.58
CA SER A 79 -4.19 -2.62 -0.84
C SER A 79 -2.76 -2.62 -0.32
N TYR A 80 -2.51 -3.26 0.83
CA TYR A 80 -1.19 -3.44 1.41
C TYR A 80 -0.29 -4.29 0.52
N GLU A 81 -0.75 -5.46 0.06
CA GLU A 81 0.02 -6.35 -0.83
C GLU A 81 0.35 -5.68 -2.17
N ALA A 82 -0.59 -4.92 -2.74
CA ALA A 82 -0.36 -4.16 -3.97
C ALA A 82 0.76 -3.12 -3.83
N LEU A 83 1.06 -2.66 -2.60
CA LEU A 83 2.18 -1.78 -2.29
C LEU A 83 3.51 -2.54 -2.08
N GLY A 84 3.60 -3.82 -2.41
CA GLY A 84 4.85 -4.57 -2.34
C GLY A 84 4.89 -5.45 -1.10
N ASP A 85 4.55 -6.71 -1.30
CA ASP A 85 4.45 -7.73 -0.27
C ASP A 85 5.81 -8.12 0.34
N ASN A 86 5.76 -8.48 1.62
CA ASN A 86 6.86 -9.01 2.43
C ASN A 86 6.42 -10.17 3.34
N GLY A 87 5.18 -10.67 3.20
CA GLY A 87 4.63 -11.84 3.90
C GLY A 87 4.34 -11.64 5.39
N VAL A 88 4.52 -10.43 5.93
CA VAL A 88 4.49 -10.22 7.38
C VAL A 88 3.06 -10.24 7.95
N ILE A 89 2.07 -9.88 7.14
CA ILE A 89 0.67 -9.77 7.57
C ILE A 89 -0.14 -11.04 7.28
N ASP A 90 0.35 -11.93 6.42
CA ASP A 90 -0.37 -13.09 5.90
C ASP A 90 -0.87 -14.00 7.04
N SER A 91 0.00 -14.29 8.01
CA SER A 91 -0.36 -15.11 9.18
C SER A 91 -1.41 -14.46 10.09
N LEU A 92 -1.45 -13.13 10.15
CA LEU A 92 -2.50 -12.40 10.90
C LEU A 92 -3.82 -12.46 10.13
N MET A 93 -3.76 -12.34 8.80
CA MET A 93 -4.93 -12.40 7.93
C MET A 93 -5.55 -13.81 7.91
N GLU A 94 -4.73 -14.87 7.94
CA GLU A 94 -5.18 -16.25 8.08
C GLU A 94 -5.98 -16.46 9.37
N GLN A 95 -5.43 -16.05 10.51
CA GLN A 95 -6.12 -16.12 11.80
C GLN A 95 -7.41 -15.27 11.84
N LEU A 96 -7.38 -14.07 11.24
CA LEU A 96 -8.60 -13.25 11.09
C LEU A 96 -9.66 -13.94 10.22
N ASN A 97 -9.25 -14.71 9.23
CA ASN A 97 -10.16 -15.43 8.34
C ASN A 97 -10.78 -16.66 9.00
N GLU A 98 -10.10 -17.28 9.95
CA GLU A 98 -10.56 -18.42 10.75
C GLU A 98 -11.57 -18.02 11.84
N LEU A 99 -11.62 -16.74 12.22
CA LEU A 99 -12.58 -16.27 13.21
C LEU A 99 -14.03 -16.54 12.77
N PRO A 100 -14.90 -16.94 13.70
CA PRO A 100 -16.31 -17.10 13.40
C PRO A 100 -16.90 -15.76 12.98
N ASN A 101 -17.65 -15.78 11.86
CA ASN A 101 -18.39 -14.63 11.39
C ASN A 101 -19.83 -14.70 11.90
N TYR A 102 -20.35 -13.56 12.35
CA TYR A 102 -21.75 -13.43 12.72
C TYR A 102 -22.31 -12.17 12.07
N ASP A 103 -23.56 -12.24 11.63
CA ASP A 103 -24.34 -11.02 11.42
C ASP A 103 -24.54 -10.37 12.79
N LEU A 104 -24.16 -9.10 12.92
CA LEU A 104 -24.21 -8.35 14.18
C LEU A 104 -25.60 -8.35 14.80
N LYS A 105 -26.65 -8.39 13.97
CA LYS A 105 -28.03 -8.48 14.48
C LYS A 105 -28.28 -9.76 15.28
N VAL A 106 -27.66 -10.87 14.87
CA VAL A 106 -27.78 -12.18 15.54
C VAL A 106 -26.80 -12.30 16.70
N HIS A 107 -25.62 -11.68 16.59
CA HIS A 107 -24.64 -11.64 17.67
C HIS A 107 -25.16 -10.85 18.87
N ASP A 108 -25.76 -9.67 18.67
CA ASP A 108 -26.24 -8.83 19.78
C ASP A 108 -27.36 -9.49 20.62
N GLU A 109 -28.18 -10.36 20.01
CA GLU A 109 -29.16 -11.17 20.76
C GLU A 109 -28.50 -12.27 21.59
N LYS A 110 -27.48 -12.96 21.05
CA LYS A 110 -26.71 -13.99 21.78
C LYS A 110 -25.71 -13.42 22.78
N CYS A 111 -25.26 -12.19 22.57
CA CYS A 111 -24.32 -11.47 23.42
C CYS A 111 -24.93 -11.02 24.75
N LYS A 112 -26.26 -11.12 24.92
CA LYS A 112 -26.90 -10.98 26.25
C LYS A 112 -26.55 -12.14 27.19
N GLU A 113 -26.07 -13.27 26.66
CA GLU A 113 -25.66 -14.44 27.45
C GLU A 113 -24.12 -14.60 27.53
N CYS A 114 -23.34 -14.12 26.55
CA CYS A 114 -21.88 -14.07 26.68
C CYS A 114 -21.41 -12.81 27.42
N LYS A 115 -20.60 -12.97 28.47
CA LYS A 115 -19.94 -11.87 29.20
C LYS A 115 -18.77 -11.26 28.42
N CYS A 116 -18.94 -11.10 27.12
CA CYS A 116 -17.92 -10.73 26.14
C CYS A 116 -17.74 -9.19 26.02
N HIS A 117 -18.52 -8.40 26.77
CA HIS A 117 -18.40 -6.93 26.89
C HIS A 117 -18.20 -6.45 28.34
N ALA A 118 -17.64 -7.29 29.22
CA ALA A 118 -17.26 -6.90 30.59
C ALA A 118 -15.92 -6.16 30.61
#